data_AF-A0A2A9L4K4-F1
#
_entry.id   AF-A0A2A9L4K4-F1
#
_cell.length_a   1.000
_cell.length_b   1.000
_cell.length_c   1.000
_cell.angle_alpha   90.00
_cell.angle_beta   90.00
_cell.angle_gamma   90.00
#
_symmetry.space_group_name_H-M   'P 1'
#
loop_
_entity.id
_entity.type
_entity.pdbx_description
1 polymer ?
#
loop_
_entity_poly.entity_id
_entity_poly.type
_entity_poly.pdbx_seq_one_letter_code
_entity_poly.pdbx_strand_id
1 'polypeptide(L)'
;MAARYRSPRFASAPGDLRDVRRQAAIVANSDDAAVWRWFSSLMDDRRVRWCHATDRWFVSVDNRHVATEPSFDSAIRAAKEAVESREGYGPAG
;
A
#
# COMPACT_ATOMS: atom_id res chain seq x y z
N MET A 1 44.45 38.42 -0.88
CA MET A 1 43.04 38.32 -0.45
C MET A 1 42.34 37.33 -1.39
N ALA A 2 42.41 36.03 -1.10
CA ALA A 2 41.86 34.99 -1.98
C ALA A 2 40.49 34.55 -1.45
N ALA A 3 39.46 34.77 -2.26
CA ALA A 3 38.08 34.41 -1.99
C ALA A 3 37.97 32.88 -1.83
N ARG A 4 37.50 32.44 -0.66
CA ARG A 4 37.13 31.04 -0.42
C ARG A 4 35.87 30.75 -1.22
N TYR A 5 36.03 30.10 -2.37
CA TYR A 5 34.91 29.53 -3.12
C TYR A 5 34.30 28.40 -2.27
N ARG A 6 33.17 28.67 -1.60
CA ARG A 6 32.36 27.65 -0.95
C ARG A 6 31.55 26.95 -2.04
N SER A 7 32.07 25.83 -2.55
CA SER A 7 31.35 24.99 -3.51
C SER A 7 30.01 24.50 -2.92
N PRO A 8 28.93 24.44 -3.71
CA PRO A 8 27.65 23.94 -3.23
C PRO A 8 27.75 22.41 -3.07
N ARG A 9 27.55 21.92 -1.84
CA ARG A 9 27.34 20.49 -1.58
C ARG A 9 25.98 20.07 -2.10
N PHE A 10 25.84 19.76 -3.38
CA PHE A 10 24.67 19.00 -3.87
C PHE A 10 25.08 18.11 -5.04
N ALA A 11 25.86 17.08 -4.73
CA ALA A 11 25.80 15.83 -5.47
C ALA A 11 25.59 14.75 -4.41
N SER A 12 24.36 14.23 -4.28
CA SER A 12 24.13 13.01 -3.50
C SER A 12 25.07 11.95 -4.05
N ALA A 13 25.97 11.46 -3.20
CA ALA A 13 26.92 10.42 -3.59
C ALA A 13 26.13 9.19 -4.09
N PRO A 14 26.64 8.44 -5.08
CA PRO A 14 25.92 7.28 -5.65
C PRO A 14 25.54 6.18 -4.64
N GLY A 15 26.14 6.17 -3.44
CA GLY A 15 25.70 5.34 -2.31
C GLY A 15 24.33 5.76 -1.76
N ASP A 16 24.10 7.07 -1.62
CA ASP A 16 22.86 7.66 -1.08
C ASP A 16 21.63 7.26 -1.90
N LEU A 17 21.72 7.37 -3.24
CA LEU A 17 20.64 6.96 -4.15
C LEU A 17 20.37 5.44 -4.14
N ARG A 18 21.41 4.62 -3.96
CA ARG A 18 21.27 3.15 -3.87
C ARG A 18 20.61 2.74 -2.56
N ASP A 19 20.99 3.37 -1.46
CA ASP A 19 20.40 3.13 -0.14
C ASP A 19 18.94 3.61 -0.09
N VAL A 20 18.64 4.77 -0.67
CA VAL A 20 17.25 5.26 -0.82
C VAL A 20 16.40 4.29 -1.64
N ARG A 21 16.91 3.79 -2.77
CA ARG A 21 16.20 2.80 -3.59
C ARG A 21 15.99 1.49 -2.86
N ARG A 22 17.00 1.01 -2.12
CA ARG A 22 16.89 -0.20 -1.30
C ARG A 22 15.81 -0.02 -0.23
N GLN A 23 15.82 1.11 0.47
CA GLN A 23 14.83 1.40 1.50
C GLN A 23 13.43 1.47 0.91
N ALA A 24 13.26 2.13 -0.24
CA ALA A 24 11.98 2.18 -0.94
C ALA A 24 11.47 0.77 -1.32
N ALA A 25 12.35 -0.11 -1.81
CA ALA A 25 12.01 -1.49 -2.13
C ALA A 25 11.63 -2.31 -0.89
N ILE A 26 12.32 -2.12 0.23
CA ILE A 26 11.98 -2.78 1.51
C ILE A 26 10.59 -2.34 1.97
N VAL A 27 10.31 -1.04 1.93
CA VAL A 27 9.02 -0.49 2.35
C VAL A 27 7.90 -1.02 1.45
N ALA A 28 8.06 -0.95 0.12
CA ALA A 28 7.07 -1.47 -0.82
C ALA A 28 6.79 -2.97 -0.59
N ASN A 29 7.83 -3.79 -0.47
CA ASN A 29 7.69 -5.21 -0.21
C ASN A 29 7.01 -5.50 1.15
N SER A 30 7.28 -4.67 2.17
CA SER A 30 6.63 -4.82 3.48
C SER A 30 5.13 -4.48 3.42
N ASP A 31 4.75 -3.46 2.66
CA ASP A 31 3.36 -3.08 2.44
C ASP A 31 2.61 -4.17 1.68
N ASP A 32 3.20 -4.66 0.58
CA ASP A 32 2.67 -5.78 -0.21
C ASP A 32 2.47 -7.02 0.65
N ALA A 33 3.46 -7.36 1.48
CA ALA A 33 3.37 -8.50 2.38
C ALA A 33 2.26 -8.33 3.43
N ALA A 34 1.96 -7.11 3.88
CA ALA A 34 0.86 -6.84 4.80
C ALA A 34 -0.51 -7.00 4.10
N VAL A 35 -0.64 -6.47 2.87
CA VAL A 35 -1.85 -6.63 2.05
C VAL A 35 -2.14 -8.10 1.78
N TRP A 36 -1.14 -8.87 1.37
CA TRP A 36 -1.31 -10.29 1.08
C TRP A 36 -1.66 -11.11 2.31
N ARG A 37 -1.04 -10.85 3.46
CA ARG A 37 -1.39 -11.54 4.72
C ARG A 37 -2.84 -11.29 5.12
N TRP A 38 -3.29 -10.05 5.04
CA TRP A 38 -4.68 -9.68 5.31
C TRP A 38 -5.65 -10.39 4.35
N PHE A 39 -5.36 -10.35 3.05
CA PHE A 39 -6.19 -11.00 2.04
C PHE A 39 -6.25 -12.52 2.21
N SER A 40 -5.11 -13.17 2.45
CA SER A 40 -5.05 -14.61 2.71
C SER A 40 -5.89 -15.01 3.92
N SER A 41 -5.85 -14.25 5.02
CA SER A 41 -6.70 -14.51 6.19
C SER A 41 -8.19 -14.44 5.84
N LEU A 42 -8.62 -13.44 5.07
CA LEU A 42 -10.03 -13.32 4.65
C LEU A 42 -10.45 -14.44 3.70
N MET A 43 -9.52 -14.93 2.89
CA MET A 43 -9.72 -16.05 2.00
C MET A 43 -9.94 -17.35 2.76
N ASP A 44 -9.08 -17.64 3.74
CA ASP A 44 -9.20 -18.82 4.60
C ASP A 44 -10.53 -18.81 5.37
N ASP A 45 -10.95 -17.64 5.85
CA ASP A 45 -12.23 -17.45 6.54
C ASP A 45 -13.45 -17.38 5.60
N ARG A 46 -13.25 -17.38 4.27
CA ARG A 46 -14.28 -17.18 3.24
C ARG A 46 -15.10 -15.89 3.40
N ARG A 47 -14.48 -14.85 3.95
CA ARG A 47 -15.09 -13.55 4.23
C ARG A 47 -15.00 -12.58 3.06
N VAL A 48 -14.08 -12.81 2.12
CA VAL A 48 -13.91 -11.98 0.93
C VAL A 48 -14.61 -12.58 -0.29
N ARG A 49 -15.23 -11.72 -1.10
CA ARG A 49 -15.73 -12.03 -2.44
C ARG A 49 -15.25 -10.96 -3.42
N TRP A 50 -14.91 -11.37 -4.63
CA TRP A 50 -14.59 -10.45 -5.70
C TRP A 50 -15.33 -10.82 -6.99
N CYS A 51 -15.65 -9.82 -7.78
CA CYS A 51 -16.12 -10.02 -9.15
C CYS A 51 -15.50 -8.99 -10.09
N HIS A 52 -15.24 -9.42 -11.32
CA HIS A 52 -14.79 -8.55 -12.40
C HIS A 52 -15.99 -8.30 -13.33
N ALA A 53 -16.42 -7.05 -13.44
CA ALA A 53 -17.54 -6.66 -14.29
C ALA A 53 -17.27 -5.28 -14.90
N THR A 54 -17.64 -5.11 -16.18
CA THR A 54 -17.58 -3.81 -16.88
C THR A 54 -16.23 -3.11 -16.70
N ASP A 55 -15.13 -3.86 -16.85
CA ASP A 55 -13.75 -3.38 -16.75
C ASP A 55 -13.31 -2.93 -15.34
N ARG A 56 -14.01 -3.38 -14.30
CA ARG A 56 -13.67 -3.08 -12.91
C ARG A 56 -13.75 -4.30 -12.01
N TRP A 57 -12.94 -4.29 -10.98
CA TRP A 57 -12.92 -5.23 -9.89
C TRP A 57 -13.73 -4.69 -8.72
N PHE A 58 -14.75 -5.43 -8.33
CA PHE A 58 -15.56 -5.16 -7.16
C PHE A 58 -15.13 -6.12 -6.06
N VAL A 59 -14.83 -5.57 -4.88
CA VAL A 59 -14.43 -6.36 -3.71
C VAL A 59 -15.44 -6.15 -2.62
N SER A 60 -15.87 -7.26 -2.03
CA SER A 60 -16.76 -7.30 -0.86
C SER A 60 -16.10 -8.09 0.26
N VAL A 61 -16.15 -7.56 1.47
CA VAL A 61 -15.68 -8.23 2.69
C VAL A 61 -16.85 -8.29 3.67
N ASP A 62 -17.07 -9.45 4.30
CA ASP A 62 -18.19 -9.68 5.23
C ASP A 62 -19.55 -9.32 4.63
N ASN A 63 -19.80 -9.78 3.40
CA ASN A 63 -21.03 -9.49 2.63
C ASN A 63 -21.27 -8.00 2.34
N ARG A 64 -20.28 -7.13 2.55
CA ARG A 64 -20.39 -5.70 2.27
C ARG A 64 -19.45 -5.32 1.15
N HIS A 65 -19.95 -4.58 0.17
CA HIS A 65 -19.11 -3.96 -0.85
C HIS A 65 -18.21 -2.91 -0.21
N VAL A 66 -16.91 -2.99 -0.47
CA VAL A 66 -15.90 -2.10 0.15
C VAL A 66 -15.03 -1.35 -0.85
N ALA A 67 -14.85 -1.86 -2.08
CA ALA A 67 -14.03 -1.20 -3.09
C ALA A 67 -14.43 -1.56 -4.52
N THR A 68 -14.27 -0.60 -5.43
CA THR A 68 -14.41 -0.79 -6.87
C THR A 68 -13.25 -0.11 -7.58
N GLU A 69 -12.34 -0.88 -8.19
CA GLU A 69 -11.12 -0.35 -8.81
C GLU A 69 -10.86 -1.00 -10.19
N PRO A 70 -10.10 -0.38 -11.09
CA PRO A 70 -9.84 -0.92 -12.42
C PRO A 70 -8.90 -2.14 -12.39
N SER A 71 -8.08 -2.30 -11.35
CA SER A 71 -7.17 -3.44 -11.21
C SER A 71 -7.47 -4.24 -9.94
N PHE A 72 -7.16 -5.54 -9.97
CA PHE A 72 -7.34 -6.39 -8.80
C PHE A 72 -6.50 -5.92 -7.61
N ASP A 73 -5.22 -5.61 -7.83
CA ASP A 73 -4.33 -5.12 -6.77
C ASP A 73 -4.86 -3.85 -6.13
N SER A 74 -5.24 -2.86 -6.95
CA SER A 74 -5.83 -1.61 -6.46
C SER A 74 -7.12 -1.87 -5.68
N ALA A 75 -7.97 -2.80 -6.14
CA ALA A 75 -9.21 -3.14 -5.45
C ALA A 75 -8.97 -3.77 -4.07
N ILE A 76 -7.98 -4.65 -3.95
CA ILE A 76 -7.61 -5.29 -2.68
C ILE A 76 -7.00 -4.26 -1.71
N ARG A 77 -6.13 -3.36 -2.18
CA ARG A 77 -5.58 -2.28 -1.35
C ARG A 77 -6.65 -1.33 -0.84
N ALA A 78 -7.52 -0.85 -1.74
CA ALA A 78 -8.64 0.01 -1.38
C ALA A 78 -9.61 -0.69 -0.42
N ALA A 79 -9.87 -1.99 -0.62
CA ALA A 79 -10.68 -2.78 0.30
C ALA A 79 -10.07 -2.89 1.70
N LYS A 80 -8.74 -3.09 1.79
CA LYS A 80 -8.02 -3.14 3.07
C LYS A 80 -8.13 -1.82 3.81
N GLU A 81 -7.82 -0.70 3.14
CA GLU A 81 -7.92 0.64 3.71
C GLU A 81 -9.36 0.96 4.18
N ALA A 82 -10.37 0.58 3.39
CA ALA A 82 -11.77 0.76 3.75
C ALA A 82 -12.19 -0.09 4.97
N VAL A 83 -11.62 -1.28 5.17
CA VAL A 83 -11.88 -2.10 6.36
C VAL A 83 -11.14 -1.52 7.57
N GLU A 84 -9.85 -1.20 7.44
CA GLU A 84 -9.05 -0.62 8.53
C GLU A 84 -9.59 0.73 9.02
N SER A 85 -10.05 1.59 8.12
CA SER A 85 -10.68 2.87 8.47
C SER A 85 -11.98 2.71 9.28
N ARG A 86 -12.63 1.55 9.17
CA ARG A 86 -13.87 1.25 9.91
C ARG A 86 -13.57 0.63 11.26
N GLU A 87 -12.56 -0.24 11.34
CA GLU A 87 -12.08 -0.80 12.61
C GLU A 87 -11.49 0.32 13.51
N GLY A 88 -10.81 1.30 12.90
CA GLY A 88 -10.33 2.50 13.59
C GLY A 88 -11.44 3.47 14.02
N TYR A 89 -12.69 3.23 13.60
CA TYR A 89 -13.89 3.99 13.95
C TYR A 89 -14.97 3.07 14.55
N GLY A 90 -14.58 2.17 15.46
CA GLY A 90 -15.50 1.57 16.44
C GLY A 90 -15.46 2.37 17.74
N PRO A 91 -16.60 2.73 18.38
CA PRO A 91 -16.54 3.43 19.66
C PRO A 91 -15.82 2.53 20.66
N ALA A 92 -14.87 3.10 21.41
CA ALA A 92 -14.35 2.47 22.61
C ALA A 92 -15.55 2.06 23.49
N GLY A 93 -15.80 0.76 23.60
CA GLY A 93 -16.78 0.15 24.48
C GLY A 93 -16.10 -0.38 25.73
#